data_AF-K7L1J6-F1
#
_entry.id   AF-K7L1J6-F1
#
_cell.length_a   1.000
_cell.length_b   1.000
_cell.length_c   1.000
_cell.angle_alpha   90.00
_cell.angle_beta   90.00
_cell.angle_gamma   90.00
#
_symmetry.space_group_name_H-M   'P 1'
#
loop_
_entity.id
_entity.type
_entity.pdbx_description
1 polymer ?
#
loop_
_entity_poly.entity_id
_entity_poly.type
_entity_poly.pdbx_seq_one_letter_code
_entity_poly.pdbx_strand_id
1 'polypeptide(L)'
;MKMCMPLLSPASGIIHFKMSEGQAMQAGELIARLHLDDPSTVRKAEPFTGSFPVLGPPTAISGKVHQKCAASLNAARMILSGYDHNIDEGIKSKNKLILQLMDKLV
;
A
#
# COMPACT_ATOMS: atom_id res chain seq x y z
N MET A 1 12.31 24.21 20.51
CA MET A 1 13.51 24.78 19.84
C MET A 1 13.30 26.28 19.72
N LYS A 2 14.27 27.13 20.12
CA LYS A 2 14.20 28.60 20.01
C LYS A 2 15.27 29.11 19.05
N MET A 3 15.20 28.66 17.79
CA MET A 3 16.19 28.95 16.76
C MET A 3 15.48 29.50 15.52
N CYS A 4 16.15 30.39 14.78
CA CYS A 4 15.70 30.80 13.46
C CYS A 4 16.11 29.76 12.42
N MET A 5 15.22 29.48 11.45
CA MET A 5 15.49 28.59 10.34
C MET A 5 15.06 29.27 9.03
N PRO A 6 15.99 29.56 8.11
CA PRO A 6 15.64 30.13 6.82
C PRO A 6 14.95 29.06 5.96
N LEU A 7 13.94 29.48 5.19
CA LEU A 7 13.29 28.64 4.19
C LEU A 7 13.89 28.96 2.81
N LEU A 8 14.23 27.92 2.05
CA LEU A 8 14.86 28.03 0.74
C LEU A 8 13.92 27.47 -0.32
N SER A 9 13.78 28.19 -1.44
CA SER A 9 13.09 27.69 -2.63
C SER A 9 14.08 26.95 -3.53
N PRO A 10 13.75 25.74 -4.03
CA PRO A 10 14.60 25.02 -4.97
C PRO A 10 14.55 25.57 -6.40
N ALA A 11 13.61 26.49 -6.70
CA ALA A 11 13.40 27.04 -8.04
C ALA A 11 13.19 28.56 -8.01
N SER A 12 13.45 29.21 -9.14
CA SER A 12 13.22 30.64 -9.34
C SER A 12 11.81 30.93 -9.83
N GLY A 13 11.31 32.13 -9.53
CA GLY A 13 9.97 32.54 -9.91
C GLY A 13 9.40 33.66 -9.03
N ILE A 14 8.11 33.93 -9.23
CA ILE A 14 7.35 34.95 -8.48
C ILE A 14 6.63 34.27 -7.30
N ILE A 15 6.89 34.76 -6.08
CA ILE A 15 6.31 34.23 -4.85
C ILE A 15 5.01 34.97 -4.49
N HIS A 16 3.96 34.22 -4.16
CA HIS A 16 2.70 34.72 -3.62
C HIS A 16 2.45 34.12 -2.24
N PHE A 17 2.55 34.94 -1.19
CA PHE A 17 2.33 34.49 0.18
C PHE A 17 0.85 34.16 0.41
N LYS A 18 0.62 33.04 1.11
CA LYS A 18 -0.69 32.52 1.51
C LYS A 18 -0.92 32.69 3.01
N MET A 19 0.14 32.63 3.80
CA MET A 19 0.15 32.76 5.25
C MET A 19 0.59 34.15 5.66
N SER A 20 -0.02 34.68 6.71
CA SER A 20 0.38 35.97 7.29
C SER A 20 1.60 35.82 8.18
N GLU A 21 2.39 36.88 8.28
CA GLU A 21 3.55 36.94 9.17
C GLU A 21 3.15 36.71 10.64
N GLY A 22 4.00 35.98 11.39
CA GLY A 22 3.78 35.69 12.81
C GLY A 22 2.79 34.55 13.11
N GLN A 23 2.13 33.99 12.11
CA GLN A 23 1.22 32.86 12.30
C GLN A 23 1.99 31.58 12.67
N ALA A 24 1.43 30.77 13.57
CA ALA A 24 2.00 29.46 13.93
C ALA A 24 1.89 28.49 12.75
N MET A 25 2.99 27.79 12.44
CA MET A 25 3.10 26.84 11.33
C MET A 25 3.11 25.38 11.78
N GLN A 26 2.51 24.50 10.99
CA GLN A 26 2.61 23.04 11.12
C GLN A 26 3.46 22.42 10.00
N ALA A 27 3.92 21.19 10.23
CA ALA A 27 4.67 20.44 9.21
C ALA A 27 3.80 20.18 7.97
N GLY A 28 4.30 20.56 6.80
CA GLY A 28 3.58 20.41 5.52
C GLY A 28 2.59 21.53 5.19
N GLU A 29 2.53 22.60 5.99
CA GLU A 29 1.63 23.73 5.74
C GLU A 29 2.05 24.59 4.54
N LEU A 30 1.06 25.06 3.76
CA LEU A 30 1.30 25.88 2.56
C LEU A 30 1.49 27.36 2.94
N ILE A 31 2.75 27.79 2.98
CA ILE A 31 3.10 29.20 3.30
C ILE A 31 2.96 30.16 2.12
N ALA A 32 3.26 29.70 0.92
CA ALA A 32 3.31 30.51 -0.29
C ALA A 32 3.20 29.63 -1.53
N ARG A 33 2.79 30.23 -2.65
CA ARG A 33 2.85 29.62 -3.98
C ARG A 33 3.96 30.27 -4.79
N LEU A 34 4.70 29.48 -5.55
CA LEU A 34 5.75 29.95 -6.45
C LEU A 34 5.28 29.75 -7.90
N HIS A 35 5.21 30.83 -8.67
CA HIS A 35 5.04 30.79 -10.12
C HIS A 35 6.41 30.71 -10.78
N LEU A 36 6.76 29.56 -11.35
CA LEU A 36 8.06 29.29 -11.96
C LEU A 36 8.29 30.14 -13.22
N ASP A 37 9.53 30.57 -13.42
CA ASP A 37 9.92 31.30 -14.64
C ASP A 37 9.83 30.40 -15.89
N ASP A 38 10.28 29.13 -15.78
CA ASP A 38 10.11 28.11 -16.81
C ASP A 38 9.39 26.86 -16.25
N PRO A 39 8.06 26.76 -16.42
CA PRO A 39 7.30 25.60 -15.97
C PRO A 39 7.65 24.31 -16.74
N SER A 40 8.36 24.40 -17.87
CA SER A 40 8.76 23.24 -18.69
C SER A 40 9.86 22.41 -18.03
N THR A 41 10.61 23.00 -17.09
CA THR A 41 11.66 22.30 -16.33
C THR A 41 11.11 21.30 -15.32
N VAL A 42 9.81 21.37 -15.01
CA VAL A 42 9.17 20.51 -14.01
C VAL A 42 9.03 19.09 -14.56
N ARG A 43 9.81 18.17 -14.00
CA ARG A 43 9.65 16.74 -14.25
C ARG A 43 8.42 16.22 -13.52
N LYS A 44 7.37 15.89 -14.28
CA LYS A 44 6.16 15.25 -13.76
C LYS A 44 6.37 13.74 -13.65
N ALA A 45 5.97 13.16 -12.53
CA ALA A 45 5.89 11.73 -12.40
C ALA A 45 4.65 11.22 -13.14
N GLU A 46 4.81 10.19 -13.95
CA GLU A 46 3.69 9.54 -14.65
C GLU A 46 3.15 8.40 -13.77
N PRO A 47 1.81 8.27 -13.62
CA PRO A 47 1.22 7.13 -12.93
C PRO A 47 1.58 5.80 -13.60
N PHE A 48 1.76 4.74 -12.82
CA PHE A 48 1.94 3.40 -13.37
C PHE A 48 0.63 2.89 -13.99
N THR A 49 0.66 2.57 -15.29
CA THR A 49 -0.52 2.11 -16.05
C THR A 49 -0.55 0.60 -16.29
N GLY A 50 0.50 -0.13 -15.88
CA GLY A 50 0.56 -1.58 -16.06
C GLY A 50 -0.27 -2.34 -15.01
N SER A 51 -0.31 -3.65 -15.19
CA SER A 51 -0.74 -4.57 -14.14
C SER A 51 0.48 -5.28 -13.56
N PHE A 52 0.37 -5.75 -12.31
CA PHE A 52 1.36 -6.70 -11.79
C PHE A 52 1.29 -8.00 -12.61
N PRO A 53 2.43 -8.65 -12.89
CA PRO A 53 2.41 -9.98 -13.48
C PRO A 53 1.71 -10.95 -12.52
N VAL A 54 1.16 -12.04 -13.06
CA VAL A 54 0.57 -13.09 -12.22
C VAL A 54 1.69 -13.76 -11.42
N LEU A 55 1.84 -13.37 -10.16
CA LEU A 55 2.71 -14.03 -9.21
C LEU A 55 1.98 -15.26 -8.65
N GLY A 56 2.69 -16.39 -8.58
CA GLY A 56 2.19 -17.56 -7.86
C GLY A 56 2.07 -17.30 -6.35
N PRO A 57 1.61 -18.29 -5.57
CA PRO A 57 1.54 -18.15 -4.12
C PRO A 57 2.94 -17.85 -3.54
N PRO A 58 3.05 -17.01 -2.50
CA PRO A 58 4.34 -16.61 -1.92
C PRO A 58 5.09 -17.76 -1.25
N THR A 59 4.42 -18.89 -1.04
CA THR A 59 5.01 -20.12 -0.49
C THR A 59 4.65 -21.28 -1.40
N ALA A 60 5.60 -22.20 -1.61
CA ALA A 60 5.33 -23.43 -2.35
C ALA A 60 4.25 -24.25 -1.63
N ILE A 61 3.03 -24.28 -2.16
CA ILE A 61 1.93 -25.08 -1.63
C ILE A 61 2.04 -26.47 -2.25
N SER A 62 2.49 -27.47 -1.50
CA SER A 62 2.41 -28.86 -1.93
C SER A 62 0.95 -29.33 -1.89
N GLY A 63 0.56 -30.19 -2.84
CA GLY A 63 -0.75 -30.81 -2.88
C GLY A 63 -1.06 -31.74 -1.69
N LYS A 64 -0.11 -31.93 -0.77
CA LYS A 64 -0.23 -32.79 0.42
C LYS A 64 -1.29 -32.23 1.38
N VAL A 65 -2.13 -33.13 1.90
CA VAL A 65 -3.29 -32.80 2.76
C VAL A 65 -2.90 -31.99 3.98
N HIS A 66 -1.78 -32.32 4.64
CA HIS A 66 -1.33 -31.59 5.84
C HIS A 66 -0.99 -30.12 5.54
N GLN A 67 -0.43 -29.82 4.36
CA GLN A 67 -0.10 -28.43 3.99
C GLN A 67 -1.36 -27.62 3.70
N LYS A 68 -2.34 -28.22 3.03
CA LYS A 68 -3.63 -27.58 2.78
C LYS A 68 -4.42 -27.33 4.07
N CYS A 69 -4.39 -28.29 4.99
CA CYS A 69 -5.01 -28.15 6.31
C CYS A 69 -4.34 -27.00 7.09
N ALA A 70 -3.01 -26.98 7.14
CA ALA A 70 -2.25 -25.91 7.78
C ALA A 70 -2.55 -24.53 7.16
N ALA A 71 -2.63 -24.43 5.82
CA ALA A 71 -2.98 -23.19 5.13
C ALA A 71 -4.40 -22.70 5.49
N SER A 72 -5.39 -23.61 5.50
CA SER A 72 -6.78 -23.28 5.84
C SER A 72 -6.95 -22.87 7.31
N LEU A 73 -6.22 -23.55 8.20
CA LEU A 73 -6.22 -23.23 9.62
C LEU A 73 -5.53 -21.89 9.88
N ASN A 74 -4.44 -21.60 9.17
CA ASN A 74 -3.79 -20.29 9.22
C ASN A 74 -4.69 -19.18 8.68
N ALA A 75 -5.42 -19.42 7.58
CA ALA A 75 -6.42 -18.48 7.07
C ALA A 75 -7.50 -18.18 8.13
N ALA A 76 -8.05 -19.21 8.77
CA ALA A 76 -9.03 -19.03 9.85
C ALA A 76 -8.44 -18.27 11.05
N ARG A 77 -7.20 -18.57 11.44
CA ARG A 77 -6.49 -17.82 12.50
C ARG A 77 -6.30 -16.35 12.13
N MET A 78 -5.90 -16.04 10.89
CA MET A 78 -5.72 -14.68 10.42
C MET A 78 -7.03 -13.88 10.45
N ILE A 79 -8.14 -14.50 10.01
CA ILE A 79 -9.48 -13.88 10.09
C ILE A 79 -9.86 -13.61 11.55
N LEU A 80 -9.67 -14.61 12.43
CA LEU A 80 -9.99 -14.47 13.86
C LEU A 80 -9.09 -13.46 14.59
N SER A 81 -7.88 -13.18 14.07
CA SER A 81 -7.01 -12.12 14.58
C SER A 81 -7.28 -10.75 13.96
N GLY A 82 -8.32 -10.60 13.13
CA GLY A 82 -8.75 -9.33 12.55
C GLY A 82 -8.03 -8.92 11.25
N TYR A 83 -7.24 -9.82 10.64
CA TYR A 83 -6.70 -9.56 9.29
C TYR A 83 -7.78 -9.80 8.24
N ASP A 84 -7.83 -8.91 7.26
CA ASP A 84 -8.62 -9.14 6.05
C ASP A 84 -8.00 -10.32 5.28
N HIS A 85 -8.82 -11.32 5.02
CA HIS A 85 -8.45 -12.48 4.24
C HIS A 85 -9.63 -12.80 3.34
N ASN A 86 -9.41 -12.85 2.02
CA ASN A 86 -10.47 -13.07 1.07
C ASN A 86 -11.18 -14.40 1.36
N ILE A 87 -12.37 -14.31 1.95
CA ILE A 87 -13.14 -15.44 2.43
C ILE A 87 -13.47 -16.38 1.26
N ASP A 88 -13.61 -15.87 0.04
CA ASP A 88 -13.91 -16.67 -1.14
C ASP A 88 -12.79 -17.65 -1.51
N GLU A 89 -11.52 -17.27 -1.30
CA GLU A 89 -10.40 -18.20 -1.46
C GLU A 89 -10.37 -19.23 -0.33
N GLY A 90 -10.74 -18.83 0.89
CA GLY A 90 -10.87 -19.72 2.05
C GLY A 90 -11.98 -20.76 1.89
N ILE A 91 -13.15 -20.38 1.36
CA ILE A 91 -14.28 -21.28 1.12
C ILE A 91 -13.96 -22.27 0.00
N LYS A 92 -13.36 -21.80 -1.10
CA LYS A 92 -12.89 -22.70 -2.18
C LYS A 92 -11.87 -23.70 -1.67
N SER A 93 -10.96 -23.26 -0.80
CA SER A 93 -9.95 -24.13 -0.17
C SER A 93 -10.59 -25.17 0.75
N LYS A 94 -11.61 -24.80 1.54
CA LYS A 94 -12.40 -25.74 2.36
C LYS A 94 -13.07 -26.82 1.51
N ASN A 95 -13.79 -26.43 0.45
CA ASN A 95 -14.49 -27.39 -0.41
C ASN A 95 -13.51 -28.36 -1.08
N LYS A 96 -12.34 -27.88 -1.50
CA LYS A 96 -11.27 -28.72 -2.05
C LYS A 96 -10.69 -29.68 -1.02
N LEU A 97 -10.54 -29.26 0.24
CA LEU A 97 -10.09 -30.14 1.33
C LEU A 97 -11.09 -31.25 1.60
N ILE A 98 -12.38 -30.93 1.65
CA ILE A 98 -13.45 -31.92 1.88
C ILE A 98 -13.44 -32.97 0.77
N LEU A 99 -13.38 -32.54 -0.50
CA LEU A 99 -13.28 -33.45 -1.64
C LEU A 99 -12.04 -34.34 -1.57
N GLN A 100 -10.88 -33.79 -1.20
CA GLN A 100 -9.65 -34.58 -1.09
C GLN A 100 -9.63 -35.53 0.11
N LEU A 101 -10.31 -35.20 1.21
CA LEU A 101 -10.50 -36.10 2.32
C LEU A 101 -11.44 -37.24 1.91
N MET A 102 -12.53 -36.93 1.19
CA MET A 102 -13.46 -37.92 0.65
C MET A 102 -12.78 -38.89 -0.34
N ASP A 103 -11.96 -38.38 -1.27
CA ASP A 103 -11.20 -39.21 -2.23
C ASP A 103 -10.14 -40.11 -1.57
N LYS A 104 -9.70 -39.80 -0.35
CA LYS A 104 -8.74 -40.64 0.41
C LYS A 104 -9.41 -41.65 1.33
N LEU A 105 -10.73 -41.55 1.51
CA LEU A 105 -11.53 -42.40 2.38
C LEU A 105 -12.30 -43.50 1.62
N VAL A 106 -12.34 -43.43 0.28
CA VAL A 106 -12.83 -44.47 -0.65
C VAL A 106 -11.63 -45.18 -1.29
#